data_AF-A0A246GEA8-F1
#
_entry.id   AF-A0A246GEA8-F1
#
_cell.length_a   1.000
_cell.length_b   1.000
_cell.length_c   1.000
_cell.angle_alpha   90.00
_cell.angle_beta   90.00
_cell.angle_gamma   90.00
#
_symmetry.space_group_name_H-M   'P 1'
#
loop_
_entity.id
_entity.type
_entity.pdbx_description
1 polymer ?
#
loop_
_entity_poly.entity_id
_entity_poly.type
_entity_poly.pdbx_seq_one_letter_code
_entity_poly.pdbx_strand_id
1 'polypeptide(L)'
;MKQVNYGYNETQPTMPKNKGGRPSTEATSKKKEQFIKLIKSGATQRQISIELGINEKTAGIWAKEYREGGNRLDPVETMFNQRIKLLLNDPNASIIDIKNLVTALNDYKKGI
;
A
#
# COMPACT_ATOMS: atom_id res chain seq x y z
N MET A 1 37.27 25.96 -41.10
CA MET A 1 36.47 24.98 -40.34
C MET A 1 35.90 25.69 -39.12
N LYS A 2 34.61 26.04 -39.14
CA LYS A 2 33.95 26.85 -38.10
C LYS A 2 33.25 25.90 -37.12
N GLN A 3 33.54 26.05 -35.83
CA GLN A 3 32.84 25.36 -34.75
C GLN A 3 31.44 25.97 -34.63
N VAL A 4 30.40 25.14 -34.73
CA VAL A 4 29.00 25.57 -34.61
C VAL A 4 28.54 25.25 -33.19
N ASN A 5 28.26 26.32 -32.44
CA ASN A 5 27.76 26.30 -31.08
C ASN A 5 26.25 26.01 -31.13
N TYR A 6 25.83 24.81 -30.73
CA TYR A 6 24.42 24.46 -30.58
C TYR A 6 23.98 24.73 -29.14
N GLY A 7 23.45 25.94 -28.92
CA GLY A 7 22.72 26.28 -27.70
C GLY A 7 21.41 25.52 -27.64
N TYR A 8 21.27 24.62 -26.68
CA TYR A 8 20.00 24.00 -26.33
C TYR A 8 19.17 24.98 -25.50
N ASN A 9 18.39 25.82 -26.18
CA ASN A 9 17.21 26.48 -25.61
C ASN A 9 15.99 25.59 -25.89
N GLU A 10 15.77 24.59 -25.05
CA GLU A 10 14.50 23.86 -25.02
C GLU A 10 13.75 24.22 -23.75
N THR A 11 12.81 25.15 -23.90
CA THR A 11 11.77 25.45 -22.92
C THR A 11 10.95 24.18 -22.68
N GLN A 12 11.23 23.51 -21.56
CA GLN A 12 10.38 22.46 -21.02
C GLN A 12 8.96 23.01 -20.86
N PRO A 13 7.90 22.30 -21.31
CA PRO A 13 6.52 22.71 -21.03
C PRO A 13 6.32 22.74 -19.51
N THR A 14 6.17 23.94 -18.95
CA THR A 14 5.94 24.11 -17.52
C THR A 14 4.58 23.52 -17.18
N MET A 15 4.56 22.38 -16.47
CA MET A 15 3.35 21.89 -15.81
C MET A 15 2.81 23.01 -14.91
N PRO A 16 1.49 23.28 -14.91
CA PRO A 16 0.93 24.30 -14.03
C PRO A 16 1.24 23.93 -12.58
N LYS A 17 1.94 24.82 -11.88
CA LYS A 17 2.16 24.74 -10.43
C LYS A 17 0.79 24.80 -9.77
N ASN A 18 0.22 23.64 -9.46
CA ASN A 18 -1.02 23.56 -8.70
C ASN A 18 -0.74 24.16 -7.32
N LYS A 19 -1.27 25.38 -7.09
CA LYS A 19 -1.13 26.09 -5.81
C LYS A 19 -1.75 25.20 -4.75
N GLY A 20 -0.92 24.72 -3.83
CA GLY A 20 -1.30 23.77 -2.79
C GLY A 20 -2.51 24.26 -2.00
N GLY A 21 -3.67 23.71 -2.31
CA GLY A 21 -4.70 23.52 -1.29
C GLY A 21 -4.19 22.42 -0.38
N ARG A 22 -3.94 22.75 0.90
CA ARG A 22 -3.74 21.73 1.93
C ARG A 22 -4.96 20.80 1.83
N PRO A 23 -4.80 19.50 1.51
CA PRO A 23 -5.94 18.60 1.50
C PRO A 23 -6.60 18.72 2.87
N SER A 24 -7.93 18.91 2.89
CA SER A 24 -8.65 19.06 4.14
C SER A 24 -8.23 17.94 5.08
N THR A 25 -7.95 18.29 6.33
CA THR A 25 -7.49 17.36 7.38
C THR A 25 -8.38 16.11 7.43
N GLU A 26 -9.66 16.27 7.12
CA GLU A 26 -10.66 15.22 7.07
C GLU A 26 -10.49 14.23 5.90
N ALA A 27 -10.22 14.69 4.67
CA ALA A 27 -9.99 13.79 3.53
C ALA A 27 -8.71 12.95 3.72
N THR A 28 -7.69 13.57 4.31
CA THR A 28 -6.44 12.88 4.66
C THR A 28 -6.67 11.87 5.80
N SER A 29 -7.46 12.23 6.81
CA SER A 29 -7.83 11.32 7.92
C SER A 29 -8.57 10.08 7.43
N LYS A 30 -9.59 10.26 6.56
CA LYS A 30 -10.35 9.15 5.97
C LYS A 30 -9.46 8.20 5.17
N LYS A 31 -8.54 8.73 4.34
CA LYS A 31 -7.58 7.90 3.61
C LYS A 31 -6.61 7.17 4.54
N LYS A 32 -6.21 7.79 5.65
CA LYS A 32 -5.31 7.16 6.64
C LYS A 32 -6.01 6.03 7.42
N GLU A 33 -7.29 6.17 7.74
CA GLU A 33 -8.09 5.08 8.30
C GLU A 33 -8.24 3.91 7.32
N GLN A 34 -8.54 4.20 6.05
CA GLN A 34 -8.60 3.16 5.00
C GLN A 34 -7.25 2.49 4.79
N PHE A 35 -6.15 3.25 4.82
CA PHE A 35 -4.80 2.72 4.78
C PHE A 35 -4.55 1.69 5.90
N ILE A 36 -4.96 2.00 7.13
CA ILE A 36 -4.80 1.09 8.27
C ILE A 36 -5.63 -0.19 8.08
N LYS A 37 -6.86 -0.09 7.55
CA LYS A 37 -7.67 -1.29 7.24
C LYS A 37 -6.99 -2.17 6.20
N LEU A 38 -6.48 -1.58 5.12
CA LEU A 38 -5.83 -2.32 4.05
C LEU A 38 -4.50 -2.94 4.50
N ILE A 39 -3.69 -2.22 5.28
CA ILE A 39 -2.42 -2.76 5.77
C ILE A 39 -2.65 -3.92 6.75
N LYS A 40 -3.69 -3.85 7.60
CA LYS A 40 -4.11 -4.97 8.46
C LYS A 40 -4.60 -6.19 7.67
N SER A 41 -5.23 -5.96 6.53
CA SER A 41 -5.63 -7.05 5.61
C SER A 41 -4.46 -7.69 4.85
N GLY A 42 -3.22 -7.23 5.08
CA GLY A 42 -2.02 -7.75 4.43
C GLY A 42 -1.74 -7.16 3.04
N ALA A 43 -2.44 -6.09 2.65
CA ALA A 43 -2.16 -5.40 1.38
C ALA A 43 -0.77 -4.73 1.41
N THR A 44 -0.06 -4.76 0.29
CA THR A 44 1.25 -4.12 0.17
C THR A 44 1.10 -2.61 0.04
N GLN A 45 2.14 -1.85 0.41
CA GLN A 45 2.14 -0.38 0.28
C GLN A 45 1.83 0.08 -1.15
N ARG A 46 2.32 -0.66 -2.15
CA ARG A 46 2.03 -0.45 -3.57
C ARG A 46 0.56 -0.72 -3.93
N GLN A 47 -0.03 -1.79 -3.40
CA GLN A 47 -1.47 -2.05 -3.61
C GLN A 47 -2.31 -0.94 -2.99
N ILE A 48 -1.95 -0.50 -1.79
CA ILE A 48 -2.67 0.56 -1.08
C ILE A 48 -2.52 1.92 -1.78
N SER A 49 -1.35 2.21 -2.35
CA SER A 49 -1.12 3.47 -3.07
C SER A 49 -2.01 3.58 -4.32
N ILE A 50 -2.14 2.48 -5.06
CA ILE A 50 -3.05 2.36 -6.21
C ILE A 50 -4.50 2.50 -5.75
N GLU A 51 -4.92 1.74 -4.73
CA GLU A 51 -6.30 1.72 -4.23
C GLU A 51 -6.76 3.09 -3.72
N LEU A 52 -5.91 3.82 -2.98
CA LEU A 52 -6.26 5.09 -2.36
C LEU A 52 -5.95 6.31 -3.23
N GLY A 53 -5.36 6.10 -4.42
CA GLY A 53 -4.87 7.16 -5.29
C GLY A 53 -3.90 8.09 -4.56
N ILE A 54 -2.92 7.52 -3.85
CA ILE A 54 -1.87 8.27 -3.14
C ILE A 54 -0.49 7.89 -3.69
N ASN A 55 0.50 8.75 -3.47
CA ASN A 55 1.87 8.43 -3.83
C ASN A 55 2.40 7.25 -2.97
N GLU A 56 3.13 6.32 -3.58
CA GLU A 56 3.76 5.19 -2.86
C GLU A 56 4.68 5.67 -1.73
N LYS A 57 5.35 6.82 -1.90
CA LYS A 57 6.11 7.46 -0.81
C LYS A 57 5.23 7.86 0.38
N THR A 58 4.01 8.36 0.12
CA THR A 58 3.04 8.67 1.18
C THR A 58 2.59 7.40 1.89
N ALA A 59 2.32 6.33 1.15
CA ALA A 59 1.99 5.02 1.72
C ALA A 59 3.15 4.49 2.59
N GLY A 60 4.40 4.68 2.17
CA GLY A 60 5.59 4.31 2.95
C GLY A 60 5.73 5.10 4.26
N ILE A 61 5.46 6.40 4.23
CA ILE A 61 5.43 7.25 5.45
C ILE A 61 4.36 6.75 6.41
N TRP A 62 3.13 6.53 5.94
CA TRP A 62 2.06 6.03 6.81
C TRP A 62 2.33 4.63 7.34
N ALA A 63 2.97 3.76 6.56
CA ALA A 63 3.39 2.44 7.03
C ALA A 63 4.44 2.54 8.14
N LYS A 64 5.37 3.50 8.01
CA LYS A 64 6.39 3.77 9.04
C LYS A 64 5.74 4.29 10.32
N GLU A 65 4.90 5.32 10.22
CA GLU A 65 4.15 5.88 11.37
C GLU A 65 3.31 4.81 12.07
N TYR A 66 2.62 3.95 11.32
CA TYR A 66 1.83 2.86 11.86
C TYR A 66 2.67 1.87 12.69
N ARG A 67 3.85 1.48 12.18
CA ARG A 67 4.79 0.58 12.89
C ARG A 67 5.41 1.25 14.11
N GLU A 68 5.76 2.53 14.01
CA GLU A 68 6.37 3.30 15.11
C GLU A 68 5.37 3.57 16.25
N GLY A 69 4.07 3.66 15.94
CA GLY A 69 3.00 3.73 16.94
C GLY A 69 2.70 2.41 17.68
N GLY A 70 3.63 1.45 17.69
CA GLY A 70 3.48 0.16 18.37
C GLY A 70 2.61 -0.86 17.63
N ASN A 71 2.02 -0.51 16.48
CA ASN A 71 1.18 -1.42 15.70
C ASN A 71 2.04 -2.24 14.73
N ARG A 72 3.00 -3.01 15.26
CA ARG A 72 3.68 -4.01 14.45
C ARG A 72 2.65 -5.05 14.03
N LEU A 73 2.50 -5.23 12.73
CA LEU A 73 1.71 -6.32 12.20
C LEU A 73 2.38 -7.63 12.65
N ASP A 74 1.58 -8.54 13.17
CA ASP A 74 2.06 -9.87 13.45
C ASP A 74 2.50 -10.51 12.11
N PRO A 75 3.79 -10.89 11.97
CA PRO A 75 4.31 -11.41 10.72
C PRO A 75 3.64 -12.72 10.31
N VAL A 76 3.21 -13.55 11.27
CA VAL A 76 2.53 -14.82 11.03
C VAL A 76 1.10 -14.56 10.57
N GLU A 77 0.36 -13.68 11.25
CA GLU A 77 -0.99 -13.30 10.79
C GLU A 77 -0.96 -12.65 9.40
N THR A 78 0.05 -11.81 9.13
CA THR A 78 0.24 -11.18 7.81
C THR A 78 0.46 -12.23 6.72
N MET A 79 1.29 -13.24 6.99
CA MET A 79 1.55 -14.34 6.06
C MET A 79 0.26 -15.13 5.78
N PHE A 80 -0.52 -15.47 6.80
CA PHE A 80 -1.81 -16.14 6.62
C PHE A 80 -2.76 -15.32 5.75
N ASN A 81 -2.93 -14.02 6.05
CA ASN A 81 -3.81 -13.14 5.29
C ASN A 81 -3.39 -13.05 3.80
N GLN A 82 -2.08 -12.95 3.53
CA GLN A 82 -1.57 -12.96 2.16
C GLN A 82 -1.86 -14.29 1.45
N ARG A 83 -1.65 -15.42 2.11
CA ARG A 83 -1.87 -16.74 1.52
C ARG A 83 -3.35 -17.01 1.27
N ILE A 84 -4.23 -16.60 2.18
CA ILE A 84 -5.69 -16.66 1.99
C ILE A 84 -6.08 -15.82 0.76
N LYS A 85 -5.59 -14.58 0.66
CA LYS A 85 -5.87 -13.72 -0.50
C LYS A 85 -5.41 -14.34 -1.81
N LEU A 86 -4.25 -15.00 -1.85
CA LEU A 86 -3.78 -15.68 -3.05
C LEU A 86 -4.68 -16.86 -3.43
N LEU A 87 -5.06 -17.72 -2.47
CA LEU A 87 -5.95 -18.85 -2.72
C LEU A 87 -7.34 -18.42 -3.18
N LEU A 88 -7.89 -17.35 -2.60
CA LEU A 88 -9.21 -16.84 -3.01
C LEU A 88 -9.23 -16.28 -4.44
N ASN A 89 -8.08 -15.92 -5.00
CA ASN A 89 -7.96 -15.44 -6.38
C ASN A 89 -7.55 -16.54 -7.37
N ASP A 90 -7.21 -17.74 -6.90
CA ASP A 90 -6.86 -18.87 -7.75
C ASP A 90 -8.13 -19.68 -8.07
N PRO A 91 -8.58 -19.71 -9.34
CA PRO A 91 -9.79 -20.44 -9.72
C PRO A 91 -9.67 -21.96 -9.54
N ASN A 92 -8.44 -22.48 -9.39
CA ASN A 92 -8.17 -23.89 -9.15
C ASN A 92 -7.92 -24.21 -7.67
N ALA A 93 -8.01 -23.21 -6.78
CA ALA A 93 -7.81 -23.45 -5.36
C ALA A 93 -8.87 -24.42 -4.80
N SER A 94 -8.41 -25.42 -4.06
CA SER A 94 -9.29 -26.34 -3.37
C SER A 94 -9.99 -25.62 -2.21
N ILE A 95 -11.30 -25.82 -2.09
CA ILE A 95 -12.09 -25.37 -0.93
C ILE A 95 -11.51 -25.96 0.37
N ILE A 96 -10.96 -27.17 0.31
CA ILE A 96 -10.33 -27.82 1.46
C ILE A 96 -9.08 -27.05 1.90
N ASP A 97 -8.25 -26.59 0.96
CA ASP A 97 -7.04 -25.83 1.28
C ASP A 97 -7.36 -24.47 1.88
N ILE A 98 -8.38 -23.79 1.37
CA ILE A 98 -8.89 -22.53 1.93
C ILE A 98 -9.36 -22.76 3.37
N LYS A 99 -10.16 -23.81 3.60
CA LYS A 99 -10.65 -24.19 4.93
C LYS A 99 -9.48 -24.45 5.89
N ASN A 100 -8.53 -25.30 5.50
CA ASN A 100 -7.38 -25.67 6.32
C ASN A 100 -6.55 -24.44 6.71
N LEU A 101 -6.34 -23.51 5.78
CA LEU A 101 -5.57 -22.30 6.02
C LEU A 101 -6.28 -21.35 7.01
N VAL A 102 -7.59 -21.20 6.88
CA VAL A 102 -8.40 -20.41 7.82
C VAL A 102 -8.44 -21.05 9.20
N THR A 103 -8.55 -22.38 9.28
CA THR A 103 -8.49 -23.12 10.55
C THR A 103 -7.13 -22.92 11.23
N ALA A 104 -6.02 -23.06 10.49
CA ALA A 104 -4.69 -22.84 11.04
C ALA A 104 -4.48 -21.42 11.57
N LEU A 105 -5.01 -20.39 10.88
CA LEU A 105 -4.99 -19.01 11.38
C LEU A 105 -5.79 -18.88 12.69
N ASN A 106 -6.96 -19.52 12.78
CA ASN A 106 -7.78 -19.48 13.98
C ASN A 106 -7.09 -20.16 15.17
N ASP A 107 -6.44 -21.30 14.93
CA ASP A 107 -5.71 -22.01 15.99
C ASP A 107 -4.48 -21.24 16.44
N TYR A 108 -3.76 -20.58 15.51
CA TYR A 108 -2.69 -19.65 15.84
C TYR A 108 -3.18 -18.53 16.78
N LYS A 109 -4.33 -17.92 16.47
CA LYS A 109 -4.92 -16.84 17.28
C LYS A 109 -5.38 -17.29 18.67
N LYS A 110 -5.67 -18.58 18.87
CA LYS A 110 -6.02 -19.12 20.19
C LYS A 110 -4.80 -19.45 21.05
N GLY A 111 -3.63 -19.60 20.43
CA GLY A 111 -2.37 -19.93 21.10
C GLY A 111 -1.57 -18.72 21.58
N ILE A 112 -2.07 -17.51 21.34
CA ILE A 112 -1.54 -16.21 21.80
C ILE A 112 -2.51 -15.64 22.83
#